data_AF-A0A7X7GTH7-F1
#
_entry.id   AF-A0A7X7GTH7-F1
#
_cell.length_a   1.000
_cell.length_b   1.000
_cell.length_c   1.000
_cell.angle_alpha   90.00
_cell.angle_beta   90.00
_cell.angle_gamma   90.00
#
_symmetry.space_group_name_H-M   'P 1'
#
loop_
_entity.id
_entity.type
_entity.pdbx_description
1 polymer ?
#
loop_
_entity_poly.entity_id
_entity_poly.type
_entity_poly.pdbx_seq_one_letter_code
_entity_poly.pdbx_strand_id
1 'polypeptide(L)'
;MNLQTIDTNAPLYKLTTSASTFGRERLPRLSVIVVSGALSVSSTSSAEPNRVWEAPYVHEYDATASGEGWIEPERRGAEQQEATREAVSELRRISGLTWAQLGQLFAVSRRSVHFWASGKPLNAENESRLLQVLDIVRTADRGDARSTRSALLDVHDGTSVFDLLVEERFDEARARLGIGAGRPRPVLGELSAEAKAARAPLRPEELVEAQHDRVHRDPGRARAARTVRNSRRGTT
;
A
#
# COMPACT_ATOMS: atom_id res chain seq x y z
N MET A 1 -22.02 59.13 56.01
CA MET A 1 -22.39 57.79 56.49
C MET A 1 -21.17 56.89 56.33
N ASN A 2 -20.69 56.31 57.45
CA ASN A 2 -19.77 55.18 57.65
C ASN A 2 -18.60 54.97 56.65
N LEU A 3 -17.34 55.26 57.02
CA LEU A 3 -16.38 54.42 57.79
C LEU A 3 -15.81 53.25 56.93
N GLN A 4 -14.50 53.18 56.64
CA GLN A 4 -13.41 52.62 57.50
C GLN A 4 -13.66 51.12 57.86
N THR A 5 -12.70 50.17 57.90
CA THR A 5 -11.22 50.18 57.82
C THR A 5 -10.71 48.71 58.00
N ILE A 6 -9.71 48.22 57.24
CA ILE A 6 -8.78 47.10 57.60
C ILE A 6 -9.46 45.69 57.84
N ASP A 7 -8.85 44.48 57.89
CA ASP A 7 -7.44 44.02 57.82
C ASP A 7 -7.20 42.75 56.94
N THR A 8 -5.93 42.58 56.61
CA THR A 8 -5.08 41.38 56.49
C THR A 8 -5.41 40.22 57.46
N ASN A 9 -5.47 38.95 57.01
CA ASN A 9 -4.58 37.86 57.47
C ASN A 9 -4.75 36.55 56.70
N ALA A 10 -3.67 35.76 56.62
CA ALA A 10 -3.73 34.34 56.31
C ALA A 10 -3.92 33.52 57.60
N PRO A 11 -4.25 32.22 57.48
CA PRO A 11 -3.59 31.27 58.37
C PRO A 11 -2.98 30.09 57.61
N LEU A 12 -1.71 29.83 57.93
CA LEU A 12 -1.08 28.52 57.76
C LEU A 12 -1.80 27.49 58.64
N TYR A 13 -2.13 26.33 58.10
CA TYR A 13 -2.31 25.12 58.89
C TYR A 13 -1.32 24.04 58.43
N LYS A 14 -0.70 23.37 59.40
CA LYS A 14 0.29 22.30 59.21
C LYS A 14 -0.36 20.96 59.56
N LEU A 15 -0.11 19.92 58.73
CA LEU A 15 0.05 18.49 59.09
C LEU A 15 -1.14 17.81 59.85
N THR A 16 -1.45 16.52 59.77
CA THR A 16 -0.62 15.32 59.60
C THR A 16 -1.52 14.08 59.28
N THR A 17 -0.99 13.07 58.58
CA THR A 17 -1.26 11.60 58.70
C THR A 17 -2.70 11.05 58.88
N SER A 18 -3.18 10.25 57.89
CA SER A 18 -3.47 8.79 58.08
C SER A 18 -4.02 8.04 56.84
N ALA A 19 -3.44 6.85 56.61
CA ALA A 19 -3.93 5.59 56.02
C ALA A 19 -5.13 5.53 55.00
N SER A 20 -4.81 4.95 53.82
CA SER A 20 -5.48 3.80 53.12
C SER A 20 -7.00 3.56 53.30
N THR A 21 -7.81 3.34 52.25
CA THR A 21 -7.69 2.17 51.33
C THR A 21 -8.43 2.30 49.97
N PHE A 22 -7.93 1.53 48.98
CA PHE A 22 -8.58 0.99 47.76
C PHE A 22 -9.51 1.87 46.88
N GLY A 23 -8.96 2.29 45.73
CA GLY A 23 -9.69 2.57 44.50
C GLY A 23 -8.83 2.18 43.28
N ARG A 24 -9.29 1.22 42.46
CA ARG A 24 -8.60 0.82 41.22
C ARG A 24 -8.77 1.92 40.16
N GLU A 25 -7.75 2.19 39.34
CA GLU A 25 -7.77 1.80 37.91
C GLU A 25 -6.47 2.06 37.12
N ARG A 26 -6.07 1.01 36.37
CA ARG A 26 -5.29 0.96 35.12
C ARG A 26 -4.20 2.01 34.83
N LEU A 27 -2.95 1.60 35.07
CA LEU A 27 -1.76 2.06 34.33
C LEU A 27 -1.34 1.02 33.26
N PRO A 28 -0.55 1.39 32.23
CA PRO A 28 -0.41 0.61 30.99
C PRO A 28 0.38 -0.69 31.14
N ARG A 29 0.03 -1.69 30.31
CA ARG A 29 0.72 -2.98 30.22
C ARG A 29 2.05 -2.84 29.47
N LEU A 30 3.16 -2.89 30.20
CA LEU A 30 4.48 -3.23 29.64
C LEU A 30 4.63 -4.75 29.59
N SER A 31 4.74 -5.30 28.37
CA SER A 31 4.98 -6.73 28.17
C SER A 31 6.48 -7.04 28.25
N VAL A 32 6.94 -7.55 29.39
CA VAL A 32 8.31 -8.07 29.54
C VAL A 32 8.33 -9.53 29.10
N ILE A 33 9.19 -9.86 28.13
CA ILE A 33 9.42 -11.25 27.69
C ILE A 33 10.59 -11.82 28.51
N VAL A 34 10.32 -12.86 29.30
CA VAL A 34 11.34 -13.62 30.02
C VAL A 34 11.68 -14.87 29.19
N VAL A 35 12.93 -14.99 28.76
CA VAL A 35 13.43 -16.17 28.04
C VAL A 35 14.24 -17.03 29.01
N SER A 36 13.62 -18.08 29.55
CA SER A 36 14.33 -19.10 30.33
C SER A 36 14.97 -20.13 29.41
N GLY A 37 16.26 -19.99 29.15
CA GLY A 37 17.05 -20.99 28.43
C GLY A 37 17.50 -22.13 29.35
N ALA A 38 17.01 -23.35 29.13
CA ALA A 38 17.54 -24.54 29.77
C ALA A 38 18.79 -25.03 29.03
N LEU A 39 19.98 -24.80 29.62
CA LEU A 39 21.25 -25.33 29.11
C LEU A 39 21.46 -26.77 29.58
N SER A 40 20.93 -27.74 28.83
CA SER A 40 21.26 -29.16 29.00
C SER A 40 22.40 -29.54 28.06
N VAL A 41 23.61 -29.61 28.59
CA VAL A 41 24.78 -30.16 27.89
C VAL A 41 24.73 -31.68 27.98
N SER A 42 24.52 -32.36 26.84
CA SER A 42 24.59 -33.83 26.75
C SER A 42 25.65 -34.27 25.75
N SER A 43 26.65 -34.94 26.32
CA SER A 43 27.72 -35.76 25.73
C SER A 43 27.54 -36.24 24.27
N THR A 44 28.58 -36.06 23.46
CA THR A 44 28.77 -36.78 22.19
C THR A 44 29.22 -38.22 22.48
N SER A 45 28.32 -39.20 22.31
CA SER A 45 28.70 -40.61 22.26
C SER A 45 28.58 -41.14 20.83
N SER A 46 29.69 -41.67 20.31
CA SER A 46 29.82 -42.17 18.94
C SER A 46 29.52 -43.67 18.88
N ALA A 47 28.48 -44.04 18.13
CA ALA A 47 28.30 -45.38 17.57
C ALA A 47 27.30 -45.31 16.40
N GLU A 48 27.77 -45.56 15.18
CA GLU A 48 26.86 -45.97 14.10
C GLU A 48 26.37 -47.41 14.37
N PRO A 49 25.23 -47.81 13.77
CA PRO A 49 25.40 -48.42 12.45
C PRO A 49 24.40 -47.88 11.42
N ASN A 50 24.96 -47.54 10.25
CA ASN A 50 24.35 -47.50 8.92
C ASN A 50 22.91 -48.06 8.84
N ARG A 51 21.92 -47.23 9.14
CA ARG A 51 20.56 -47.45 8.67
C ARG A 51 20.51 -46.95 7.23
N VAL A 52 20.48 -47.91 6.31
CA VAL A 52 20.03 -47.69 4.93
C VAL A 52 18.70 -46.96 5.01
N TRP A 53 18.69 -45.69 4.58
CA TRP A 53 17.44 -44.98 4.35
C TRP A 53 16.81 -45.57 3.10
N GLU A 54 16.00 -46.62 3.31
CA GLU A 54 14.84 -46.86 2.46
C GLU A 54 13.93 -45.64 2.61
N ALA A 55 14.25 -44.58 1.87
CA ALA A 55 13.25 -43.58 1.55
C ALA A 55 12.15 -44.33 0.78
N PRO A 56 10.91 -44.42 1.30
CA PRO A 56 9.82 -44.79 0.44
C PRO A 56 9.79 -43.73 -0.65
N TYR A 57 10.15 -44.15 -1.87
CA TYR A 57 10.02 -43.32 -3.05
C TYR A 57 8.51 -43.19 -3.30
N VAL A 58 7.91 -42.24 -2.57
CA VAL A 58 6.53 -41.82 -2.81
C VAL A 58 6.57 -41.15 -4.16
N HIS A 59 6.21 -41.92 -5.19
CA HIS A 59 5.78 -41.38 -6.47
C HIS A 59 4.58 -40.49 -6.18
N GLU A 60 4.82 -39.20 -5.97
CA GLU A 60 3.79 -38.19 -5.98
C GLU A 60 3.32 -38.08 -7.43
N TYR A 61 2.20 -38.76 -7.71
CA TYR A 61 1.61 -38.81 -9.05
C TYR A 61 1.18 -37.41 -9.50
N ASP A 62 1.24 -37.15 -10.81
CA ASP A 62 0.66 -35.96 -11.42
C ASP A 62 -0.79 -35.76 -10.95
N ALA A 63 -1.02 -34.66 -10.24
CA ALA A 63 -2.31 -34.36 -9.61
C ALA A 63 -3.39 -34.12 -10.68
N THR A 64 -4.17 -35.16 -10.97
CA THR A 64 -5.29 -35.07 -11.90
C THR A 64 -6.48 -34.38 -11.23
N ALA A 65 -6.53 -33.05 -11.33
CA ALA A 65 -7.74 -32.21 -11.25
C ALA A 65 -8.82 -32.58 -10.21
N SER A 66 -8.48 -32.78 -8.93
CA SER A 66 -9.42 -32.67 -7.80
C SER A 66 -8.66 -32.62 -6.46
N GLY A 67 -8.18 -31.43 -6.09
CA GLY A 67 -7.36 -31.19 -4.90
C GLY A 67 -7.77 -29.92 -4.16
N GLU A 68 -9.07 -29.78 -3.89
CA GLU A 68 -9.67 -28.63 -3.21
C GLU A 68 -9.70 -28.91 -1.70
N GLY A 69 -8.83 -28.26 -0.92
CA GLY A 69 -8.76 -28.51 0.53
C GLY A 69 -7.69 -27.75 1.31
N TRP A 70 -6.49 -27.54 0.76
CA TRP A 70 -5.34 -27.00 1.55
C TRP A 70 -4.64 -25.77 0.98
N ILE A 71 -5.00 -25.32 -0.23
CA ILE A 71 -4.40 -24.14 -0.90
C ILE A 71 -5.25 -22.86 -0.67
N GLU A 72 -6.45 -23.04 -0.12
CA GLU A 72 -7.51 -22.06 0.04
C GLU A 72 -7.13 -20.75 0.79
N PRO A 73 -6.48 -20.78 1.98
CA PRO A 73 -6.23 -19.54 2.73
C PRO A 73 -5.10 -18.70 2.13
N GLU A 74 -4.11 -19.34 1.50
CA GLU A 74 -2.95 -18.65 0.93
C GLU A 74 -3.32 -17.93 -0.38
N ARG A 75 -4.18 -18.52 -1.21
CA ARG A 75 -4.73 -17.86 -2.41
C ARG A 75 -5.52 -16.60 -2.08
N ARG A 76 -6.50 -16.67 -1.17
CA ARG A 76 -7.28 -15.49 -0.76
C ARG A 76 -6.39 -14.40 -0.17
N GLY A 77 -5.35 -14.79 0.58
CA GLY A 77 -4.34 -13.86 1.08
C GLY A 77 -3.60 -13.13 -0.04
N ALA A 78 -3.17 -13.84 -1.09
CA ALA A 78 -2.50 -13.26 -2.25
C ALA A 78 -3.43 -12.39 -3.11
N GLU A 79 -4.66 -12.83 -3.35
CA GLU A 79 -5.69 -12.07 -4.09
C GLU A 79 -5.99 -10.73 -3.40
N GLN A 80 -6.18 -10.73 -2.08
CA GLN A 80 -6.42 -9.53 -1.29
C GLN A 80 -5.22 -8.55 -1.30
N GLN A 81 -3.99 -9.08 -1.33
CA GLN A 81 -2.77 -8.29 -1.43
C GLN A 81 -2.64 -7.61 -2.80
N GLU A 82 -2.94 -8.33 -3.90
CA GLU A 82 -2.91 -7.74 -5.24
C GLU A 82 -4.03 -6.72 -5.43
N ALA A 83 -5.25 -7.00 -4.95
CA ALA A 83 -6.36 -6.03 -4.96
C ALA A 83 -6.04 -4.76 -4.17
N THR A 84 -5.42 -4.89 -2.99
CA THR A 84 -4.91 -3.75 -2.20
C THR A 84 -3.87 -2.94 -2.98
N ARG A 85 -2.90 -3.62 -3.60
CA ARG A 85 -1.83 -3.02 -4.40
C ARG A 85 -2.37 -2.31 -5.63
N GLU A 86 -3.35 -2.90 -6.31
CA GLU A 86 -4.04 -2.30 -7.45
C GLU A 86 -4.81 -1.05 -7.02
N ALA A 87 -5.65 -1.13 -5.99
CA ALA A 87 -6.44 -0.01 -5.48
C ALA A 87 -5.58 1.20 -5.07
N VAL A 88 -4.47 0.99 -4.34
CA VAL A 88 -3.52 2.06 -3.98
C VAL A 88 -2.83 2.64 -5.23
N SER A 89 -2.45 1.78 -6.18
CA SER A 89 -1.80 2.21 -7.43
C SER A 89 -2.75 3.01 -8.33
N GLU A 90 -4.00 2.59 -8.42
CA GLU A 90 -5.06 3.25 -9.18
C GLU A 90 -5.46 4.59 -8.56
N LEU A 91 -5.71 4.63 -7.24
CA LEU A 91 -5.99 5.87 -6.50
C LEU A 91 -4.91 6.91 -6.80
N ARG A 92 -3.62 6.51 -6.71
CA ARG A 92 -2.49 7.37 -7.04
C ARG A 92 -2.46 7.79 -8.52
N ARG A 93 -2.78 6.87 -9.44
CA ARG A 93 -2.80 7.10 -10.90
C ARG A 93 -3.90 8.08 -11.32
N ILE A 94 -5.08 8.03 -10.69
CA ILE A 94 -6.23 8.91 -11.01
C ILE A 94 -6.10 10.26 -10.29
N SER A 95 -5.86 10.25 -8.98
CA SER A 95 -5.82 11.49 -8.17
C SER A 95 -4.58 12.37 -8.41
N GLY A 96 -3.50 11.81 -8.95
CA GLY A 96 -2.21 12.50 -9.05
C GLY A 96 -1.58 12.85 -7.70
N LEU A 97 -2.04 12.25 -6.59
CA LEU A 97 -1.50 12.50 -5.26
C LEU A 97 -0.09 11.92 -5.08
N THR A 98 0.70 12.57 -4.22
CA THR A 98 2.03 12.05 -3.84
C THR A 98 1.90 11.04 -2.71
N TRP A 99 2.92 10.18 -2.55
CA TRP A 99 2.98 9.24 -1.41
C TRP A 99 2.93 9.92 -0.03
N ALA A 100 3.35 11.18 0.07
CA ALA A 100 3.22 11.96 1.30
C ALA A 100 1.77 12.39 1.58
N GLN A 101 1.06 12.85 0.53
CA GLN A 101 -0.36 13.22 0.63
C GLN A 101 -1.26 12.01 0.85
N LEU A 102 -0.96 10.86 0.25
CA LEU A 102 -1.65 9.61 0.60
C LEU A 102 -1.40 9.22 2.06
N GLY A 103 -0.21 9.50 2.61
CA GLY A 103 0.06 9.33 4.05
C GLY A 103 -0.86 10.20 4.92
N GLN A 104 -0.96 11.50 4.59
CA GLN A 104 -1.86 12.44 5.27
C GLN A 104 -3.33 12.01 5.17
N LEU A 105 -3.78 11.65 3.97
CA LEU A 105 -5.14 11.19 3.65
C LEU A 105 -5.59 9.97 4.46
N PHE A 106 -4.67 9.07 4.83
CA PHE A 106 -4.96 7.88 5.62
C PHE A 106 -4.40 7.95 7.05
N ALA A 107 -3.98 9.15 7.50
CA ALA A 107 -3.32 9.37 8.80
C ALA A 107 -2.13 8.43 9.12
N VAL A 108 -1.44 7.91 8.09
CA VAL A 108 -0.30 6.99 8.23
C VAL A 108 1.01 7.58 7.70
N SER A 109 2.13 6.96 8.09
CA SER A 109 3.42 7.30 7.51
C SER A 109 3.45 7.04 5.99
N ARG A 110 4.18 7.88 5.24
CA ARG A 110 4.50 7.65 3.82
C ARG A 110 5.07 6.24 3.56
N ARG A 111 5.81 5.67 4.53
CA ARG A 111 6.38 4.32 4.45
C ARG A 111 5.31 3.22 4.52
N SER A 112 4.24 3.43 5.28
CA SER A 112 3.08 2.53 5.35
C SER A 112 2.39 2.42 3.99
N VAL A 113 2.12 3.56 3.34
CA VAL A 113 1.49 3.58 2.00
C VAL A 113 2.36 2.88 0.95
N HIS A 114 3.69 3.07 0.99
CA HIS A 114 4.62 2.33 0.14
C HIS A 114 4.57 0.82 0.39
N PHE A 115 4.37 0.37 1.63
CA PHE A 115 4.20 -1.05 1.92
C PHE A 115 2.88 -1.61 1.39
N TRP A 116 1.77 -0.88 1.48
CA TRP A 116 0.49 -1.29 0.86
C TRP A 116 0.61 -1.40 -0.66
N ALA A 117 1.26 -0.44 -1.31
CA ALA A 117 1.59 -0.50 -2.75
C ALA A 117 2.58 -1.63 -3.12
N SER A 118 3.18 -2.29 -2.12
CA SER A 118 4.04 -3.46 -2.27
C SER A 118 3.34 -4.76 -1.85
N GLY A 119 2.01 -4.74 -1.66
CA GLY A 119 1.20 -5.91 -1.29
C GLY A 119 1.22 -6.27 0.20
N LYS A 120 1.66 -5.39 1.11
CA LYS A 120 1.43 -5.67 2.56
C LYS A 120 -0.04 -5.48 2.92
N PRO A 121 -0.62 -6.37 3.75
CA PRO A 121 -1.99 -6.21 4.23
C PRO A 121 -2.15 -4.91 5.02
N LEU A 122 -3.33 -4.33 4.88
CA LEU A 122 -3.82 -3.16 5.63
C LEU A 122 -4.79 -3.65 6.73
N ASN A 123 -5.23 -2.75 7.62
CA ASN A 123 -6.32 -3.07 8.56
C ASN A 123 -7.68 -2.79 7.91
N ALA A 124 -8.75 -3.45 8.36
CA ALA A 124 -10.09 -3.35 7.75
C ALA A 124 -10.66 -1.91 7.70
N GLU A 125 -10.24 -1.06 8.65
CA GLU A 125 -10.56 0.37 8.68
C GLU A 125 -9.93 1.12 7.49
N ASN A 126 -8.61 0.99 7.27
CA ASN A 126 -7.96 1.59 6.11
C ASN A 126 -8.41 0.92 4.79
N GLU A 127 -8.84 -0.34 4.80
CA GLU A 127 -9.46 -0.97 3.63
C GLU A 127 -10.74 -0.23 3.23
N SER A 128 -11.64 -0.08 4.20
CA SER A 128 -12.93 0.57 4.02
C SER A 128 -12.75 2.03 3.56
N ARG A 129 -11.79 2.74 4.17
CA ARG A 129 -11.43 4.11 3.80
C ARG A 129 -10.80 4.18 2.40
N LEU A 130 -9.92 3.24 2.03
CA LEU A 130 -9.29 3.18 0.71
C LEU A 130 -10.33 2.99 -0.39
N LEU A 131 -11.26 2.04 -0.22
CA LEU A 131 -12.32 1.78 -1.19
C LEU A 131 -13.29 2.95 -1.33
N GLN A 132 -13.68 3.60 -0.22
CA GLN A 132 -14.53 4.79 -0.25
C GLN A 132 -13.86 5.98 -0.95
N VAL A 133 -12.60 6.27 -0.65
CA VAL A 133 -11.88 7.36 -1.33
C VAL A 133 -11.63 7.04 -2.81
N LEU A 134 -11.35 5.79 -3.15
CA LEU A 134 -11.19 5.36 -4.54
C LEU A 134 -12.49 5.53 -5.34
N ASP A 135 -13.66 5.21 -4.76
CA ASP A 135 -14.97 5.46 -5.39
C ASP A 135 -15.23 6.95 -5.66
N ILE A 136 -14.99 7.82 -4.67
CA ILE A 136 -15.14 9.27 -4.82
C ILE A 136 -14.19 9.80 -5.90
N VAL A 137 -12.92 9.38 -5.90
CA VAL A 137 -11.92 9.82 -6.87
C VAL A 137 -12.19 9.29 -8.28
N ARG A 138 -12.72 8.07 -8.43
CA ARG A 138 -13.17 7.52 -9.72
C ARG A 138 -14.35 8.33 -10.27
N THR A 139 -15.33 8.65 -9.42
CA THR A 139 -16.52 9.45 -9.78
C THR A 139 -16.15 10.88 -10.19
N ALA A 140 -15.12 11.45 -9.54
CA ALA A 140 -14.65 12.80 -9.78
C ALA A 140 -13.56 12.93 -10.85
N ASP A 141 -13.14 11.84 -11.51
CA ASP A 141 -12.02 11.85 -12.45
C ASP A 141 -12.27 12.85 -13.59
N ARG A 142 -11.39 13.84 -13.72
CA ARG A 142 -11.41 14.83 -14.81
C ARG A 142 -10.70 14.35 -16.07
N GLY A 143 -10.23 13.10 -16.05
CA GLY A 143 -9.67 12.35 -17.17
C GLY A 143 -8.15 12.35 -17.21
N ASP A 144 -7.52 13.37 -16.66
CA ASP A 144 -6.10 13.43 -16.40
C ASP A 144 -5.79 13.71 -14.92
N ALA A 145 -4.68 13.15 -14.46
CA ALA A 145 -4.31 13.19 -13.04
C ALA A 145 -3.93 14.59 -12.53
N ARG A 146 -3.60 15.55 -13.41
CA ARG A 146 -3.29 16.93 -13.02
C ARG A 146 -4.58 17.71 -12.79
N SER A 147 -5.58 17.55 -13.64
CA SER A 147 -6.90 18.17 -13.47
C SER A 147 -7.63 17.62 -12.24
N THR A 148 -7.63 16.29 -12.04
CA THR A 148 -8.19 15.67 -10.83
C THR A 148 -7.44 16.10 -9.57
N ARG A 149 -6.09 16.18 -9.60
CA ARG A 149 -5.28 16.74 -8.50
C ARG A 149 -5.64 18.19 -8.21
N SER A 150 -5.85 19.01 -9.25
CA SER A 150 -6.21 20.42 -9.08
C SER A 150 -7.55 20.55 -8.36
N ALA A 151 -8.57 19.80 -8.79
CA ALA A 151 -9.89 19.82 -8.14
C ALA A 151 -9.87 19.31 -6.69
N LEU A 152 -9.01 18.34 -6.36
CA LEU A 152 -8.85 17.85 -4.99
C LEU A 152 -8.18 18.86 -4.06
N LEU A 153 -7.19 19.61 -4.56
CA LEU A 153 -6.38 20.54 -3.77
C LEU A 153 -6.84 22.01 -3.88
N ASP A 154 -7.89 22.29 -4.65
CA ASP A 154 -8.45 23.62 -4.78
C ASP A 154 -9.14 24.04 -3.49
N VAL A 155 -8.85 25.27 -3.04
CA VAL A 155 -9.34 25.81 -1.77
C VAL A 155 -10.52 26.73 -2.05
N HIS A 156 -11.67 26.38 -1.51
CA HIS A 156 -12.90 27.17 -1.61
C HIS A 156 -13.56 27.20 -0.22
N ASP A 157 -13.99 28.38 0.22
CA ASP A 157 -14.43 28.66 1.59
C ASP A 157 -13.41 28.26 2.68
N GLY A 158 -12.11 28.31 2.38
CA GLY A 158 -11.02 28.07 3.32
C GLY A 158 -10.60 26.61 3.52
N THR A 159 -11.38 25.65 3.03
CA THR A 159 -11.08 24.20 3.09
C THR A 159 -10.83 23.67 1.67
N SER A 160 -9.96 22.68 1.47
CA SER A 160 -9.88 21.92 0.20
C SER A 160 -10.66 20.61 0.26
N VAL A 161 -11.00 20.00 -0.89
CA VAL A 161 -11.68 18.70 -0.84
C VAL A 161 -10.76 17.60 -0.31
N PHE A 162 -9.44 17.74 -0.50
CA PHE A 162 -8.45 16.89 0.14
C PHE A 162 -8.54 16.93 1.67
N ASP A 163 -8.76 18.11 2.26
CA ASP A 163 -8.93 18.25 3.72
C ASP A 163 -10.23 17.58 4.20
N LEU A 164 -11.34 17.72 3.44
CA LEU A 164 -12.58 16.99 3.73
C LEU A 164 -12.38 15.46 3.73
N LEU A 165 -11.55 14.93 2.82
CA LEU A 165 -11.20 13.51 2.78
C LEU A 165 -10.24 13.08 3.91
N VAL A 166 -9.40 13.99 4.42
CA VAL A 166 -8.58 13.78 5.63
C VAL A 166 -9.47 13.74 6.88
N GLU A 167 -10.49 14.60 6.96
CA GLU A 167 -11.50 14.68 8.01
C GLU A 167 -12.60 13.60 7.92
N GLU A 168 -12.52 12.67 6.95
CA GLU A 168 -13.51 11.60 6.70
C GLU A 168 -14.94 12.09 6.34
N ARG A 169 -15.06 13.36 5.90
CA ARG A 169 -16.32 13.99 5.46
C ARG A 169 -16.64 13.63 4.01
N PHE A 170 -16.78 12.33 3.76
CA PHE A 170 -16.87 11.73 2.42
C PHE A 170 -18.05 12.25 1.57
N ASP A 171 -19.21 12.48 2.16
CA ASP A 171 -20.39 12.94 1.43
C ASP A 171 -20.28 14.40 0.99
N GLU A 172 -19.70 15.26 1.85
CA GLU A 172 -19.39 16.65 1.49
C GLU A 172 -18.31 16.72 0.41
N ALA A 173 -17.28 15.88 0.51
CA ALA A 173 -16.26 15.75 -0.52
C ALA A 173 -16.86 15.30 -1.87
N ARG A 174 -17.77 14.32 -1.87
CA ARG A 174 -18.48 13.85 -3.07
C ARG A 174 -19.38 14.93 -3.66
N ALA A 175 -20.18 15.62 -2.84
CA ALA A 175 -21.05 16.71 -3.28
C ALA A 175 -20.26 17.86 -3.92
N ARG A 176 -19.09 18.18 -3.39
CA ARG A 176 -18.26 19.30 -3.83
C ARG A 176 -17.33 18.98 -5.00
N LEU A 177 -16.82 17.76 -5.12
CA LEU A 177 -16.13 17.31 -6.34
C LEU A 177 -17.10 17.18 -7.52
N GLY A 178 -18.34 16.77 -7.26
CA GLY A 178 -19.32 16.46 -8.29
C GLY A 178 -18.88 15.31 -9.21
N ILE A 179 -19.58 15.18 -10.33
CA ILE A 179 -19.27 14.16 -11.36
C ILE A 179 -18.18 14.71 -12.28
N GLY A 180 -17.11 13.93 -12.45
CA GLY A 180 -16.03 14.22 -13.41
C GLY A 180 -16.40 13.84 -14.84
N ALA A 181 -15.69 14.41 -15.82
CA ALA A 181 -15.89 14.07 -17.23
C ALA A 181 -15.39 12.65 -17.59
N GLY A 182 -14.64 12.00 -16.69
CA GLY A 182 -13.96 10.74 -16.92
C GLY A 182 -12.76 10.87 -17.87
N ARG A 183 -11.95 9.83 -17.94
CA ARG A 183 -10.91 9.74 -18.98
C ARG A 183 -11.56 9.43 -20.33
N PRO A 184 -11.38 10.28 -21.36
CA PRO A 184 -11.82 9.92 -22.71
C PRO A 184 -11.08 8.65 -23.12
N ARG A 185 -11.83 7.58 -23.43
CA ARG A 185 -11.25 6.37 -24.01
C ARG A 185 -10.60 6.79 -25.33
N PRO A 186 -9.28 6.54 -25.53
CA PRO A 186 -8.65 6.90 -26.78
C PRO A 186 -9.35 6.11 -27.90
N VAL A 187 -9.95 6.84 -28.85
CA VAL A 187 -10.45 6.24 -30.08
C VAL A 187 -9.24 5.80 -30.88
N LEU A 188 -8.89 4.52 -30.75
CA LEU A 188 -7.84 3.91 -31.54
C LEU A 188 -8.36 3.85 -32.98
N GLY A 189 -7.85 4.75 -33.83
CA GLY A 189 -8.08 4.67 -35.26
C GLY A 189 -7.55 3.34 -35.81
N GLU A 190 -8.21 2.81 -36.84
CA GLU A 190 -7.72 1.62 -37.51
C GLU A 190 -6.29 1.83 -38.03
N LEU A 191 -5.43 0.84 -37.83
CA LEU A 191 -4.11 0.82 -38.46
C LEU A 191 -4.27 0.85 -39.99
N SER A 192 -3.48 1.70 -40.66
CA SER A 192 -3.42 1.71 -42.12
C SER A 192 -3.03 0.33 -42.67
N ALA A 193 -3.44 0.02 -43.90
CA ALA A 193 -3.13 -1.28 -44.53
C ALA A 193 -1.62 -1.56 -44.54
N GLU A 194 -0.80 -0.54 -44.81
CA GLU A 194 0.66 -0.61 -44.74
C GLU A 194 1.17 -0.90 -43.31
N ALA A 195 0.61 -0.23 -42.29
CA ALA A 195 0.99 -0.46 -40.89
C ALA A 195 0.43 -1.77 -40.30
N LYS A 196 -0.56 -2.40 -40.96
CA LYS A 196 -0.99 -3.78 -40.73
C LYS A 196 0.00 -4.75 -41.40
N ALA A 197 0.37 -4.53 -42.66
CA ALA A 197 1.31 -5.36 -43.42
C ALA A 197 2.73 -5.38 -42.81
N ALA A 198 3.28 -4.22 -42.43
CA ALA A 198 4.59 -4.10 -41.79
C ALA A 198 4.66 -4.73 -40.37
N ARG A 199 3.51 -5.11 -39.80
CA ARG A 199 3.40 -5.85 -38.53
C ARG A 199 2.86 -7.27 -38.70
N ALA A 200 2.61 -7.71 -39.94
CA ALA A 200 2.24 -9.09 -40.20
C ALA A 200 3.44 -9.99 -39.84
N PRO A 201 3.21 -11.17 -39.25
CA PRO A 201 4.26 -12.17 -39.14
C PRO A 201 4.72 -12.60 -40.55
N LEU A 202 5.96 -13.09 -40.65
CA LEU A 202 6.43 -13.74 -41.88
C LEU A 202 5.52 -14.94 -42.23
N ARG A 203 5.48 -15.30 -43.50
CA ARG A 203 4.58 -16.37 -43.96
C ARG A 203 4.98 -17.72 -43.35
N PRO A 204 4.04 -18.63 -43.07
CA PRO A 204 4.37 -19.95 -42.52
C PRO A 204 5.44 -20.68 -43.33
N GLU A 205 5.40 -20.60 -44.67
CA GLU A 205 6.43 -21.18 -45.56
C GLU A 205 7.85 -20.65 -45.24
N GLU A 206 7.99 -19.36 -44.92
CA GLU A 206 9.27 -18.69 -44.61
C GLU A 206 9.74 -18.99 -43.17
N LEU A 207 8.82 -19.38 -42.29
CA LEU A 207 9.12 -19.74 -40.90
C LEU A 207 9.61 -21.19 -40.74
N VAL A 208 9.31 -22.08 -41.69
CA VAL A 208 9.75 -23.49 -41.65
C VAL A 208 11.27 -23.62 -41.78
N GLU A 209 11.91 -22.83 -42.66
CA GLU A 209 13.37 -22.81 -42.77
C GLU A 209 14.06 -22.24 -41.50
N ALA A 210 13.36 -21.40 -40.73
CA ALA A 210 13.89 -20.78 -39.52
C ALA A 210 13.82 -21.66 -38.25
N GLN A 211 13.17 -22.85 -38.30
CA GLN A 211 12.89 -23.66 -37.10
C GLN A 211 14.14 -24.24 -36.41
N HIS A 212 15.33 -24.12 -36.99
CA HIS A 212 16.56 -24.70 -36.46
C HIS A 212 17.65 -23.70 -36.09
N ASP A 213 17.45 -22.40 -36.29
CA ASP A 213 18.44 -21.42 -35.84
C ASP A 213 18.35 -21.24 -34.31
N ARG A 214 19.34 -21.81 -33.60
CA ARG A 214 19.49 -21.63 -32.15
C ARG A 214 19.70 -20.15 -31.89
N VAL A 215 18.68 -19.47 -31.36
CA VAL A 215 18.71 -18.04 -30.98
C VAL A 215 20.04 -17.69 -30.31
N HIS A 216 20.96 -17.12 -31.08
CA HIS A 216 22.28 -16.75 -30.60
C HIS A 216 22.12 -15.49 -29.75
N ARG A 217 21.92 -15.71 -28.45
CA ARG A 217 21.99 -14.66 -27.43
C ARG A 217 23.44 -14.22 -27.30
N ASP A 218 23.90 -13.39 -28.23
CA ASP A 218 25.09 -12.57 -28.00
C ASP A 218 24.80 -11.71 -26.75
N PRO A 219 25.54 -11.86 -25.64
CA PRO A 219 25.39 -11.02 -24.46
C PRO A 219 26.05 -9.65 -24.71
N GLY A 220 25.61 -8.99 -25.78
CA GLY A 220 26.12 -7.71 -26.26
C GLY A 220 26.11 -6.68 -25.15
N ARG A 221 27.29 -6.11 -24.88
CA ARG A 221 27.57 -5.18 -23.78
C ARG A 221 26.46 -4.12 -23.67
N ALA A 222 25.70 -4.18 -22.58
CA ALA A 222 24.52 -3.35 -22.36
C ALA A 222 24.82 -1.86 -22.63
N ARG A 223 24.06 -1.25 -23.55
CA ARG A 223 24.18 0.18 -23.86
C ARG A 223 23.72 0.98 -22.65
N ALA A 224 24.65 1.67 -21.99
CA ALA A 224 24.34 2.54 -20.86
C ALA A 224 23.33 3.62 -21.27
N ALA A 225 22.22 3.71 -20.54
CA ALA A 225 21.15 4.66 -20.81
C ALA A 225 21.67 6.10 -20.65
N ARG A 226 21.72 6.86 -21.74
CA ARG A 226 22.04 8.29 -21.69
C ARG A 226 20.82 9.10 -21.26
N THR A 227 20.89 9.71 -20.09
CA THR A 227 19.87 10.65 -19.61
C THR A 227 20.04 12.00 -20.30
N VAL A 228 19.01 12.42 -21.05
CA VAL A 228 18.98 13.75 -21.68
C VAL A 228 18.53 14.77 -20.63
N ARG A 229 19.47 15.58 -20.11
CA ARG A 229 19.15 16.67 -19.19
C ARG A 229 18.55 17.84 -19.99
N ASN A 230 17.23 18.00 -19.93
CA ASN A 230 16.55 19.11 -20.58
C ASN A 230 16.93 20.45 -19.91
N SER A 231 17.63 21.31 -20.64
CA SER A 231 18.01 22.64 -20.16
C SER A 231 16.81 23.58 -20.27
N ARG A 232 16.29 24.03 -19.12
CA ARG A 232 15.28 25.10 -19.09
C ARG A 232 15.94 26.38 -19.58
N ARG A 233 15.60 26.83 -20.80
CA ARG A 233 15.84 28.22 -21.21
C ARG A 233 15.07 29.11 -20.26
N GLY A 234 15.77 29.90 -19.45
CA GLY A 234 15.18 31.04 -18.79
C GLY A 234 14.99 32.14 -19.82
N THR A 235 13.75 32.51 -20.09
CA THR A 235 13.43 33.79 -20.73
C THR A 235 13.34 34.84 -19.63
N THR A 236 14.20 35.85 -19.76
CA THR A 236 14.07 37.18 -19.15
C THR A 236 12.83 37.89 -19.67
#